data_AF-A0AAV1LB97-F1
#
_entry.id   AF-A0AAV1LB97-F1
#
_cell.length_a   1.000
_cell.length_b   1.000
_cell.length_c   1.000
_cell.angle_alpha   90.00
_cell.angle_beta   90.00
_cell.angle_gamma   90.00
#
_symmetry.space_group_name_H-M   'P 1'
#
loop_
_entity.id
_entity.type
_entity.pdbx_description
1 polymer ?
#
loop_
_entity_poly.entity_id
_entity_poly.type
_entity_poly.pdbx_seq_one_letter_code
_entity_poly.pdbx_strand_id
1 'polypeptide(L)' 'MSQNTARYREVLCDFMNIYRNEQCLWQIKNKLYHSRDKRNAALDKLVAKYKEVEESADRETVLKKLIR' A
#
# COMPACT_ATOMS: atom_id res chain seq x y z
N MET A 1 -11.85 16.84 10.43
CA MET A 1 -12.19 15.44 10.14
C MET A 1 -11.48 14.56 11.17
N SER A 2 -12.17 14.19 12.25
CA SER A 2 -11.59 13.33 13.28
C SER A 2 -11.57 11.90 12.76
N GLN A 3 -10.41 11.47 12.25
CA GLN A 3 -10.25 10.07 11.90
C GLN A 3 -10.39 9.22 13.16
N ASN A 4 -11.28 8.24 13.11
CA ASN A 4 -11.48 7.26 14.15
C ASN A 4 -10.16 6.46 14.32
N THR A 5 -9.40 6.81 15.35
CA THR A 5 -7.96 6.52 15.47
C THR A 5 -7.64 5.02 15.50
N ALA A 6 -8.59 4.20 15.95
CA ALA A 6 -8.45 2.74 16.01
C ALA A 6 -8.47 2.11 14.61
N ARG A 7 -9.51 2.41 13.83
CA ARG A 7 -9.70 1.89 12.46
C ARG A 7 -8.53 2.27 11.54
N TYR A 8 -8.05 3.51 11.66
CA TYR A 8 -6.92 3.99 10.86
C TYR A 8 -5.63 3.22 11.16
N ARG A 9 -5.39 2.87 12.44
CA ARG A 9 -4.22 2.07 12.85
C ARG A 9 -4.29 0.63 12.34
N GLU A 10 -5.48 0.02 12.37
CA GLU A 10 -5.69 -1.33 11.84
C GLU A 10 -5.40 -1.37 10.33
N VAL A 11 -5.98 -0.43 9.58
CA VAL A 11 -5.76 -0.32 8.14
C VAL A 11 -4.30 -0.04 7.82
N LEU A 12 -3.61 0.81 8.59
CA LEU A 12 -2.16 1.02 8.44
C LEU A 12 -1.33 -0.22 8.76
N CYS A 13 -1.69 -1.00 9.78
CA CYS A 13 -1.02 -2.26 10.08
C CYS A 13 -1.14 -3.24 8.92
N ASP A 14 -2.35 -3.42 8.40
CA ASP A 14 -2.60 -4.28 7.25
C ASP A 14 -1.86 -3.77 6.00
N PHE A 15 -1.87 -2.46 5.77
CA PHE A 15 -1.12 -1.81 4.70
C PHE A 15 0.38 -2.12 4.79
N MET A 16 0.98 -1.98 5.98
CA MET A 16 2.39 -2.31 6.21
C MET A 16 2.66 -3.81 6.04
N ASN A 17 1.72 -4.67 6.42
CA ASN A 17 1.84 -6.11 6.21
C ASN A 17 1.79 -6.47 4.73
N ILE A 18 0.90 -5.87 3.95
CA ILE A 18 0.87 -6.04 2.48
C ILE A 18 2.18 -5.55 1.88
N TYR A 19 2.63 -4.35 2.23
CA TYR A 19 3.88 -3.79 1.71
C TYR A 19 5.09 -4.69 1.98
N ARG A 20 5.21 -5.23 3.21
CA ARG A 20 6.30 -6.15 3.58
C ARG A 20 6.23 -7.48 2.84
N ASN A 21 5.03 -8.04 2.62
CA ASN A 21 4.85 -9.30 1.91
C ASN A 21 5.04 -9.17 0.40
N GLU A 22 4.71 -8.02 -0.17
CA GLU A 22 4.82 -7.76 -1.61
C GLU A 22 6.26 -7.40 -1.99
N GLN A 23 7.11 -8.43 -2.09
CA GLN A 23 8.53 -8.31 -2.46
C GLN A 23 8.75 -7.57 -3.80
N CYS A 24 7.74 -7.51 -4.68
CA CYS A 24 7.80 -6.74 -5.92
C CYS A 24 7.84 -5.21 -5.70
N LEU A 25 7.57 -4.70 -4.50
CA LEU A 25 7.57 -3.26 -4.20
C LEU A 25 8.91 -2.75 -3.69
N TRP A 26 9.63 -3.55 -2.90
CA TRP A 26 10.84 -3.10 -2.18
C TRP A 26 12.07 -3.98 -2.44
N GLN A 27 11.91 -5.24 -2.84
CA GLN A 27 13.03 -6.17 -3.00
C GLN A 27 13.60 -6.14 -4.42
N ILE A 28 14.48 -5.18 -4.69
CA ILE A 28 15.11 -4.95 -6.01
C ILE A 28 15.78 -6.21 -6.58
N LYS A 29 16.39 -7.03 -5.71
CA LYS A 29 17.06 -8.28 -6.10
C LYS A 29 16.10 -9.41 -6.50
N ASN A 30 14.79 -9.24 -6.31
CA ASN A 30 13.80 -10.24 -6.67
C ASN A 30 13.40 -10.11 -8.14
N LYS A 31 13.25 -11.23 -8.85
CA LYS A 31 12.74 -11.27 -10.22
C LYS A 31 11.36 -10.60 -10.34
N LEU A 32 10.58 -10.64 -9.26
CA LEU A 32 9.25 -10.02 -9.20
C LEU A 32 9.27 -8.49 -9.20
N TYR A 33 10.38 -7.85 -8.82
CA TYR A 33 10.50 -6.39 -8.80
C TYR A 33 10.40 -5.77 -10.20
N HIS A 34 10.88 -6.48 -11.22
CA HIS A 34 10.82 -6.03 -12.60
C HIS A 34 9.47 -6.34 -13.28
N SER A 35 8.60 -7.13 -12.64
CA SER A 35 7.27 -7.43 -13.18
C SER A 35 6.32 -6.27 -12.92
N ARG A 36 5.99 -5.52 -13.98
CA ARG A 36 4.99 -4.45 -13.92
C ARG A 36 3.64 -4.95 -13.45
N ASP A 37 3.21 -6.12 -13.89
CA ASP A 37 1.92 -6.69 -13.50
C ASP A 37 1.84 -6.98 -12.00
N LYS A 38 2.88 -7.59 -11.43
CA LYS A 38 2.97 -7.86 -9.99
C LYS A 38 3.01 -6.56 -9.19
N ARG A 39 3.79 -5.59 -9.65
CA ARG A 39 3.89 -4.26 -9.01
C ARG A 39 2.56 -3.53 -9.02
N ASN A 40 1.85 -3.52 -10.15
CA ASN A 40 0.53 -2.90 -10.28
C ASN A 40 -0.49 -3.61 -9.38
N ALA A 41 -0.53 -4.95 -9.39
CA ALA A 41 -1.42 -5.72 -8.53
C ALA A 41 -1.16 -5.46 -7.03
N ALA A 42 0.10 -5.35 -6.62
CA ALA A 42 0.48 -5.03 -5.24
C ALA A 42 0.08 -3.60 -4.85
N LEU A 43 0.28 -2.62 -5.75
CA LEU A 43 -0.16 -1.24 -5.53
C LEU A 43 -1.69 -1.15 -5.45
N ASP A 44 -2.43 -1.90 -6.28
CA ASP A 44 -3.89 -1.92 -6.25
C ASP A 44 -4.43 -2.49 -4.94
N LYS A 45 -3.79 -3.52 -4.38
CA LYS A 45 -4.11 -4.02 -3.03
C LYS A 45 -3.90 -2.96 -1.95
N LEU A 46 -2.77 -2.24 -2.02
CA LEU A 46 -2.45 -1.17 -1.06
C LEU A 46 -3.46 -0.01 -1.15
N VAL A 47 -3.84 0.40 -2.36
CA VAL A 47 -4.86 1.43 -2.60
C VAL A 47 -6.22 0.96 -2.09
N ALA A 48 -6.65 -0.25 -2.44
CA ALA A 48 -7.93 -0.80 -1.98
C ALA A 48 -8.01 -0.82 -0.44
N LYS A 49 -6.91 -1.19 0.23
CA LYS A 49 -6.83 -1.20 1.69
C LYS A 49 -6.89 0.20 2.28
N TYR A 50 -6.17 1.15 1.69
CA TYR A 50 -6.14 2.54 2.17
C TYR A 50 -7.44 3.29 1.87
N LYS A 51 -8.19 2.89 0.84
CA LYS A 51 -9.53 3.40 0.54
C LYS A 51 -10.56 3.14 1.64
N GLU A 52 -10.32 2.17 2.52
CA GLU A 52 -11.18 1.92 3.69
C GLU A 52 -11.18 3.07 4.70
N VAL A 53 -10.12 3.91 4.70
CA VAL A 53 -9.98 5.07 5.59
C VAL A 53 -10.01 6.40 4.86
N GLU A 54 -9.59 6.41 3.60
CA GLU A 54 -9.59 7.59 2.75
C GLU A 54 -10.10 7.21 1.35
N GLU A 55 -11.38 7.45 1.06
CA GLU A 55 -12.00 7.08 -0.22
C GLU A 55 -11.31 7.73 -1.44
N SER A 56 -10.74 8.94 -1.26
CA SER A 56 -9.95 9.66 -2.26
C SER A 56 -8.53 9.11 -2.46
N ALA A 57 -8.19 8.00 -1.81
CA ALA A 57 -6.86 7.46 -1.90
C ALA A 57 -6.58 6.90 -3.30
N ASP A 58 -5.58 7.46 -3.95
CA ASP A 58 -5.07 6.96 -5.22
C ASP A 58 -3.67 6.38 -5.06
N ARG A 59 -3.17 5.75 -6.14
CA ARG A 59 -1.80 5.20 -6.18
C ARG A 59 -0.76 6.25 -5.80
N GLU A 60 -0.98 7.51 -6.18
CA GLU A 60 -0.10 8.63 -5.81
C GLU A 60 -0.09 8.87 -4.29
N THR A 61 -1.25 8.84 -3.63
CA THR A 61 -1.37 8.98 -2.17
C THR A 61 -0.60 7.87 -1.45
N VAL A 62 -0.79 6.63 -1.89
CA VAL A 62 -0.09 5.45 -1.37
C VAL A 62 1.42 5.53 -1.58
N LEU A 63 1.88 5.92 -2.77
CA LEU A 63 3.30 6.07 -3.08
C LEU A 63 3.95 7.19 -2.26
N LYS A 64 3.26 8.33 -2.08
CA LYS A 64 3.72 9.41 -1.21
C LYS A 64 3.91 8.94 0.22
N LYS A 65 3.04 8.07 0.74
CA LYS A 65 3.15 7.48 2.09
C LYS A 65 4.27 6.46 2.24
N LEU A 66 4.69 5.82 1.15
CA LEU A 66 5.78 4.84 1.17
C LEU A 66 7.17 5.48 1.14
N ILE A 67 7.29 6.65 0.49
CA ILE A 67 8.58 7.33 0.26
C ILE A 67 8.84 8.42 1.32
N ARG A 68 7.81 8.95 1.97
CA ARG A 68 7.88 10.11 2.87
C ARG A 68 7.61 9.73 4.31
#